data_AF-A0A3M1RL90-F1
#
_entry.id   AF-A0A3M1RL90-F1
#
_cell.length_a   1.000
_cell.length_b   1.000
_cell.length_c   1.000
_cell.angle_alpha   90.00
_cell.angle_beta   90.00
_cell.angle_gamma   90.00
#
_symmetry.space_group_name_H-M   'P 1'
#
loop_
_entity.id
_entity.type
_entity.pdbx_description
1 polymer ?
#
loop_
_entity_poly.entity_id
_entity_poly.type
_entity_poly.pdbx_seq_one_letter_code
_entity_poly.pdbx_strand_id
1 'polypeptide(L)'
;MLTNNLREGLTFDDVLLVPAKSDVLPAEVDVSTQLTPRIRMNIPLVSAAMDTVTEARLAIALAQEGGVGIIHRNLSVEAQAAEVDKVKRSESGMIVDPVTMSPHQRVSEALEVMARYRISGIPIT
;
A
#
# COMPACT_ATOMS: atom_id res chain seq x y z
N MET A 1 -37.36 -19.19 16.34
CA MET A 1 -38.23 -18.60 15.30
C MET A 1 -37.43 -17.52 14.61
N LEU A 2 -37.07 -17.71 13.34
CA LEU A 2 -36.51 -16.63 12.54
C LEU A 2 -37.62 -15.59 12.35
N THR A 3 -37.36 -14.33 12.67
CA THR A 3 -38.28 -13.22 12.42
C THR A 3 -38.71 -13.25 10.94
N ASN A 4 -40.02 -13.30 10.68
CA ASN A 4 -40.67 -13.37 9.36
C ASN A 4 -40.45 -12.12 8.48
N ASN A 5 -39.31 -11.44 8.61
CA ASN A 5 -39.04 -10.17 7.94
C ASN A 5 -37.56 -10.10 7.50
N LEU A 6 -37.18 -11.03 6.62
CA LEU A 6 -35.90 -10.96 5.92
C LEU A 6 -35.97 -9.83 4.90
N ARG A 7 -34.99 -8.92 4.96
CA ARG A 7 -34.87 -7.83 3.97
C ARG A 7 -34.30 -8.38 2.67
N GLU A 8 -34.81 -7.87 1.56
CA GLU A 8 -34.22 -8.10 0.25
C GLU A 8 -32.82 -7.49 0.19
N GLY A 9 -31.89 -8.18 -0.46
CA GLY A 9 -30.52 -7.72 -0.70
C GLY A 9 -30.28 -7.64 -2.20
N LEU A 10 -29.65 -6.56 -2.65
CA LEU A 10 -29.29 -6.33 -4.05
C LEU A 10 -27.77 -6.50 -4.24
N THR A 11 -27.35 -7.03 -5.38
CA THR A 11 -25.96 -7.07 -5.85
C THR A 11 -25.72 -6.00 -6.93
N PHE A 12 -24.49 -5.93 -7.45
CA PHE A 12 -24.10 -4.94 -8.45
C PHE A 12 -24.91 -5.02 -9.75
N ASP A 13 -25.22 -6.23 -10.22
CA ASP A 13 -25.94 -6.45 -11.48
C ASP A 13 -27.45 -6.17 -11.38
N ASP A 14 -27.99 -6.01 -10.17
CA ASP A 14 -29.42 -5.73 -9.95
C ASP A 14 -29.77 -4.25 -10.13
N VAL A 15 -28.78 -3.36 -10.22
CA VAL A 15 -28.98 -1.90 -10.19
C VAL A 15 -28.16 -1.17 -11.25
N LEU A 16 -28.66 0.00 -11.65
CA LEU A 16 -27.95 0.94 -12.51
C LEU A 16 -27.96 2.33 -11.88
N LEU A 17 -26.89 3.09 -12.11
CA LEU A 17 -26.85 4.52 -11.77
C LEU A 17 -27.71 5.30 -12.76
N VAL A 18 -28.67 6.07 -12.25
CA VAL A 18 -29.49 6.97 -13.07
C VAL A 18 -28.67 8.21 -13.43
N PRO A 19 -28.49 8.55 -14.72
CA PRO A 19 -27.79 9.77 -15.10
C PRO A 19 -28.48 11.03 -14.56
N ALA A 20 -27.69 12.01 -14.15
CA ALA A 20 -28.15 13.30 -13.69
C ALA A 20 -27.41 14.44 -14.41
N LYS A 21 -27.95 15.66 -14.34
CA LYS A 21 -27.24 16.84 -14.84
C LYS A 21 -25.92 16.99 -14.07
N SER A 22 -24.82 17.16 -14.79
CA SER A 22 -23.50 17.47 -14.25
C SER A 22 -22.96 18.74 -14.88
N ASP A 23 -22.38 19.61 -14.07
CA ASP A 23 -21.61 20.78 -14.52
C ASP A 23 -20.09 20.54 -14.37
N VAL A 24 -19.68 19.31 -14.00
CA VAL A 24 -18.27 18.90 -13.78
C VAL A 24 -17.83 17.93 -14.87
N LEU A 25 -16.62 18.14 -15.40
CA LEU A 25 -16.01 17.22 -16.35
C LEU A 25 -15.34 16.03 -15.63
N PRO A 26 -15.31 14.81 -16.22
CA PRO A 26 -14.71 13.64 -15.58
C PRO A 26 -13.26 13.83 -15.11
N ALA A 27 -12.46 14.64 -15.82
CA ALA A 27 -11.07 14.91 -15.47
C ALA A 27 -10.90 15.85 -14.26
N GLU A 28 -11.96 16.54 -13.84
CA GLU A 28 -11.96 17.51 -12.74
C GLU A 28 -12.50 16.91 -11.44
N VAL A 29 -12.95 15.65 -11.46
CA VAL A 29 -13.52 14.98 -10.30
C VAL A 29 -12.42 14.62 -9.29
N ASP A 30 -12.57 15.08 -8.04
CA ASP A 30 -11.74 14.62 -6.93
C ASP A 30 -12.17 13.20 -6.52
N VAL A 31 -11.29 12.23 -6.75
CA VAL A 31 -11.48 10.82 -6.38
C VAL A 31 -10.82 10.46 -5.05
N SER A 32 -10.27 11.43 -4.32
CA SER A 32 -9.67 11.20 -3.02
C SER A 32 -10.72 10.78 -1.99
N THR A 33 -10.30 9.95 -1.04
CA THR A 33 -11.20 9.40 -0.01
C THR A 33 -10.49 9.21 1.32
N GLN A 34 -11.26 9.02 2.39
CA GLN A 34 -10.75 8.73 3.73
C GLN A 34 -11.01 7.26 4.07
N LEU A 35 -9.95 6.48 4.23
CA LEU A 35 -10.06 5.08 4.68
C LEU A 35 -10.32 5.02 6.19
N THR A 36 -9.67 5.90 6.93
CA THR A 36 -9.86 6.08 8.38
C THR A 36 -9.78 7.56 8.71
N PRO A 37 -10.13 8.01 9.93
CA PRO A 37 -9.96 9.41 10.33
C PRO A 37 -8.52 9.95 10.21
N ARG A 38 -7.52 9.07 10.10
CA ARG A 38 -6.09 9.42 10.02
C ARG A 38 -5.43 9.05 8.68
N ILE A 39 -6.14 8.38 7.77
CA ILE A 39 -5.56 7.84 6.53
C ILE A 39 -6.39 8.33 5.35
N ARG A 40 -5.82 9.31 4.63
CA ARG A 40 -6.33 9.81 3.34
C ARG A 40 -5.70 9.03 2.20
N MET A 41 -6.49 8.76 1.17
CA MET A 41 -6.09 8.12 -0.07
C MET A 41 -6.39 9.06 -1.24
N ASN A 42 -5.57 9.00 -2.29
CA ASN A 42 -5.80 9.81 -3.50
C ASN A 42 -6.76 9.13 -4.48
N ILE A 43 -6.89 7.80 -4.40
CA ILE A 43 -7.87 7.01 -5.16
C ILE A 43 -8.58 6.01 -4.23
N PRO A 44 -9.83 5.61 -4.50
CA PRO A 44 -10.60 4.73 -3.62
C PRO A 44 -10.30 3.24 -3.89
N LEU A 45 -9.02 2.88 -4.05
CA LEU A 45 -8.57 1.51 -4.37
C LEU A 45 -7.68 0.94 -3.28
N VAL A 46 -8.10 -0.21 -2.73
CA VAL A 46 -7.36 -0.99 -1.74
C VAL A 46 -7.17 -2.40 -2.26
N SER A 47 -5.95 -2.94 -2.16
CA SER A 47 -5.71 -4.33 -2.59
C SER A 47 -6.13 -5.34 -1.53
N ALA A 48 -6.57 -6.51 -1.98
CA ALA A 48 -6.95 -7.61 -1.10
C ALA A 48 -5.74 -8.17 -0.34
N ALA A 49 -5.95 -8.52 0.93
CA ALA A 49 -4.93 -9.11 1.81
C ALA A 49 -4.71 -10.61 1.54
N MET A 50 -4.36 -10.95 0.29
CA MET A 50 -4.19 -12.32 -0.20
C MET A 50 -2.76 -12.55 -0.69
N ASP A 51 -2.22 -13.76 -0.48
CA ASP A 51 -0.85 -14.14 -0.84
C ASP A 51 -0.56 -14.05 -2.34
N THR A 52 -1.55 -14.40 -3.16
CA THR A 52 -1.47 -14.31 -4.62
C THR A 52 -1.68 -12.89 -5.15
N VAL A 53 -2.00 -11.93 -4.28
CA VAL A 53 -2.34 -10.55 -4.68
C VAL A 53 -1.29 -9.57 -4.14
N THR A 54 -1.12 -9.48 -2.83
CA THR A 54 -0.45 -8.32 -2.22
C THR A 54 0.74 -8.68 -1.33
N GLU A 55 1.93 -8.52 -1.90
CA GLU A 55 3.21 -8.37 -1.18
C GLU A 55 3.78 -6.95 -1.40
N ALA A 56 5.01 -6.65 -0.95
CA ALA A 56 5.59 -5.31 -1.04
C ALA A 56 5.58 -4.74 -2.46
N ARG A 57 5.79 -5.57 -3.48
CA ARG A 57 5.81 -5.11 -4.88
C ARG A 57 4.49 -4.45 -5.29
N LEU A 58 3.34 -5.10 -5.03
CA LEU A 58 2.04 -4.52 -5.36
C LEU A 58 1.71 -3.36 -4.43
N ALA A 59 2.03 -3.47 -3.15
CA ALA A 59 1.75 -2.41 -2.19
C ALA A 59 2.49 -1.10 -2.52
N ILE A 60 3.75 -1.18 -2.97
CA ILE A 60 4.52 -0.03 -3.45
C ILE A 60 3.87 0.56 -4.71
N ALA A 61 3.60 -0.27 -5.72
CA ALA A 61 3.02 0.21 -6.98
C ALA A 61 1.65 0.87 -6.77
N LEU A 62 0.77 0.26 -5.97
CA LEU A 62 -0.55 0.83 -5.69
C LEU A 62 -0.45 2.12 -4.88
N ALA A 63 0.49 2.22 -3.94
CA ALA A 63 0.73 3.44 -3.18
C ALA A 63 1.23 4.60 -4.07
N GLN A 64 2.08 4.30 -5.07
CA GLN A 64 2.55 5.28 -6.05
C GLN A 64 1.40 5.83 -6.92
N GLU A 65 0.42 5.00 -7.25
CA GLU A 65 -0.83 5.41 -7.91
C GLU A 65 -1.82 6.10 -6.94
N GLY A 66 -1.50 6.18 -5.64
CA GLY A 66 -2.29 6.87 -4.63
C GLY A 66 -3.30 6.02 -3.85
N GLY A 67 -3.25 4.69 -4.03
CA GLY A 67 -4.06 3.70 -3.31
C GLY A 67 -3.36 3.14 -2.07
N VAL A 68 -3.87 2.03 -1.52
CA VAL A 68 -3.29 1.35 -0.34
C VAL A 68 -3.21 -0.16 -0.55
N GLY A 69 -2.02 -0.73 -0.37
CA GLY A 69 -1.84 -2.18 -0.36
C GLY A 69 -1.91 -2.78 1.05
N ILE A 70 -2.63 -3.89 1.21
CA ILE A 70 -2.69 -4.64 2.47
C ILE A 70 -1.88 -5.94 2.34
N ILE A 71 -0.74 -6.01 3.03
CA ILE A 71 0.09 -7.22 3.06
C ILE A 71 -0.68 -8.36 3.72
N HIS A 72 -0.78 -9.50 3.03
CA HIS A 72 -1.43 -10.70 3.53
C HIS A 72 -0.74 -11.28 4.78
N ARG A 73 -1.40 -12.24 5.45
CA ARG A 73 -0.91 -12.88 6.69
C ARG A 73 -0.39 -14.30 6.50
N ASN A 74 -0.27 -14.77 5.27
CA ASN A 74 0.28 -16.11 4.97
C ASN A 74 1.83 -16.07 4.95
N LEU A 75 2.41 -15.48 6.00
CA LEU A 75 3.83 -15.25 6.22
C LEU A 75 4.11 -15.41 7.71
N SER A 76 5.37 -15.64 8.09
CA SER A 76 5.76 -15.45 9.49
C SER A 76 5.64 -13.96 9.86
N VAL A 77 5.57 -13.66 11.16
CA VAL A 77 5.48 -12.27 11.64
C VAL A 77 6.68 -11.45 11.15
N GLU A 78 7.86 -12.04 11.17
CA GLU A 78 9.12 -11.43 10.74
C GLU A 78 9.12 -11.17 9.22
N ALA A 79 8.64 -12.13 8.44
CA ALA A 79 8.54 -11.99 6.99
C ALA A 79 7.52 -10.90 6.60
N GLN A 80 6.35 -10.86 7.24
CA GLN A 80 5.36 -9.81 7.02
C GLN A 80 5.92 -8.42 7.40
N ALA A 81 6.61 -8.32 8.54
CA ALA A 81 7.27 -7.08 8.95
C ALA A 81 8.33 -6.63 7.95
N ALA A 82 9.09 -7.55 7.37
CA ALA A 82 10.06 -7.25 6.32
C ALA A 82 9.39 -6.74 5.03
N GLU A 83 8.24 -7.29 4.63
CA GLU A 83 7.46 -6.76 3.50
C GLU A 83 6.98 -5.33 3.77
N VAL A 84 6.49 -5.05 4.98
CA VAL A 84 6.09 -3.69 5.39
C VAL A 84 7.29 -2.73 5.37
N ASP A 85 8.44 -3.14 5.90
CA ASP A 85 9.66 -2.33 5.90
C ASP A 85 10.13 -1.96 4.49
N LYS A 86 10.09 -2.92 3.54
CA LYS A 86 10.36 -2.65 2.11
C LYS A 86 9.45 -1.56 1.55
N VAL A 87 8.14 -1.60 1.85
CA VAL A 87 7.18 -0.59 1.38
C VAL A 87 7.49 0.78 2.00
N LYS A 88 7.76 0.84 3.30
CA LYS A 88 8.02 2.12 3.98
C LYS A 88 9.34 2.77 3.54
N ARG A 89 10.33 2.00 3.12
CA ARG A 89 11.63 2.49 2.64
C ARG A 89 11.66 2.85 1.15
N SER A 90 10.64 2.49 0.36
CA SER A 90 10.70 2.61 -1.11
C SER A 90 10.87 4.04 -1.63
N GLU A 91 10.35 5.05 -0.93
CA GLU A 91 10.55 6.47 -1.28
C GLU A 91 11.30 7.28 -0.22
N SER A 92 11.30 6.86 1.04
CA SER A 92 11.80 7.66 2.18
C SER A 92 13.01 7.06 2.90
N GLY A 93 13.64 6.02 2.37
CA GLY A 93 14.72 5.26 3.04
C GLY A 93 15.95 6.06 3.50
N MET A 94 16.08 7.34 3.12
CA MET A 94 17.17 8.24 3.53
C MET A 94 16.81 9.28 4.62
N ILE A 95 15.54 9.43 5.02
CA ILE A 95 15.13 10.61 5.83
C ILE A 95 14.98 10.32 7.34
N VAL A 96 14.58 9.11 7.75
CA VAL A 96 14.38 8.75 9.18
C VAL A 96 15.01 7.38 9.46
N ASP A 97 15.96 7.35 10.40
CA ASP A 97 16.77 6.18 10.78
C ASP A 97 17.50 5.51 9.59
N PRO A 98 18.47 6.20 8.98
CA PRO A 98 19.19 5.68 7.83
C PRO A 98 19.97 4.43 8.23
N VAL A 99 20.01 3.44 7.32
CA VAL A 99 20.96 2.34 7.48
C VAL A 99 22.36 2.94 7.34
N THR A 100 23.13 2.95 8.43
CA THR A 100 24.52 3.42 8.43
C THR A 100 25.49 2.25 8.54
N MET A 101 26.75 2.52 8.21
CA MET A 101 27.84 1.55 8.35
C MET A 101 29.07 2.19 9.00
N SER A 102 29.88 1.38 9.68
CA SER A 102 31.16 1.79 10.25
C SER A 102 32.26 1.88 9.17
N PRO A 103 33.25 2.78 9.31
CA PRO A 103 34.42 2.86 8.44
C PRO A 103 35.23 1.56 8.33
N HIS A 104 35.05 0.63 9.27
CA HIS A 104 35.82 -0.61 9.38
C HIS A 104 35.12 -1.80 8.71
N GLN A 105 33.88 -1.63 8.27
CA GLN A 105 33.12 -2.67 7.59
C GLN A 105 33.60 -2.88 6.16
N ARG A 106 33.39 -4.08 5.63
CA ARG A 106 33.82 -4.43 4.28
C ARG A 106 32.87 -3.82 3.26
N VAL A 107 33.42 -3.44 2.11
CA VAL A 107 32.64 -2.98 0.95
C VAL A 107 31.62 -4.02 0.50
N SER A 108 31.91 -5.32 0.64
CA SER A 108 30.97 -6.40 0.33
C SER A 108 29.68 -6.33 1.16
N GLU A 109 29.78 -5.98 2.44
CA GLU A 109 28.61 -5.83 3.31
C GLU A 109 27.76 -4.63 2.88
N ALA A 110 28.39 -3.55 2.43
CA ALA A 110 27.69 -2.39 1.90
C ALA A 110 26.90 -2.74 0.63
N LEU A 111 27.50 -3.51 -0.28
CA LEU A 111 26.85 -3.97 -1.50
C LEU A 111 25.63 -4.87 -1.22
N GLU A 112 25.72 -5.75 -0.22
CA GLU A 112 24.59 -6.59 0.20
C GLU A 112 23.43 -5.75 0.74
N VAL A 113 23.73 -4.76 1.57
CA VAL A 113 22.72 -3.82 2.11
C VAL A 113 22.08 -3.01 0.99
N MET A 114 22.89 -2.46 0.08
CA MET A 114 22.40 -1.70 -1.09
C MET A 114 21.49 -2.55 -1.98
N ALA A 115 21.86 -3.81 -2.24
CA ALA A 115 21.04 -4.73 -3.03
C ALA A 115 19.73 -5.10 -2.33
N ARG A 116 19.78 -5.35 -1.01
CA ARG A 116 18.61 -5.72 -0.20
C ARG A 116 17.56 -4.61 -0.16
N TYR A 117 17.99 -3.37 0.06
CA TYR A 117 17.07 -2.23 0.20
C TYR A 117 16.88 -1.43 -1.09
N ARG A 118 17.57 -1.79 -2.18
CA ARG A 118 17.57 -1.08 -3.47
C ARG A 118 17.92 0.41 -3.34
N ILE A 119 18.94 0.70 -2.55
CA ILE A 119 19.44 2.07 -2.31
C ILE A 119 20.82 2.27 -2.94
N SER A 120 21.10 3.50 -3.40
CA SER A 120 22.34 3.84 -4.12
C SER A 120 23.48 4.35 -3.23
N GLY A 121 23.26 4.54 -1.93
CA GLY A 121 24.27 5.04 -1.01
C GLY A 121 23.94 4.77 0.46
N ILE A 122 24.98 4.69 1.28
CA ILE A 122 24.92 4.38 2.71
C ILE A 122 25.79 5.42 3.46
N PRO A 123 25.25 6.16 4.44
CA PRO A 123 26.05 7.04 5.29
C PRO A 123 27.02 6.25 6.18
N ILE A 124 28.24 6.77 6.35
CA ILE A 124 29.26 6.18 7.23
C ILE A 124 29.32 6.96 8.54
N THR A 125 29.28 6.26 9.68
CA THR A 125 29.34 6.83 11.04
C THR A 125 30.38 6.12 11.89
#